data_AF-A0A090T323-F1
#
_entry.id   AF-A0A090T323-F1
#
_cell.length_a   1.000
_cell.length_b   1.000
_cell.length_c   1.000
_cell.angle_alpha   90.00
_cell.angle_beta   90.00
_cell.angle_gamma   90.00
#
_symmetry.space_group_name_H-M   'P 1'
#
loop_
_entity.id
_entity.type
_entity.pdbx_description
1 polymer ?
#
loop_
_entity_poly.entity_id
_entity_poly.type
_entity_poly.pdbx_seq_one_letter_code
_entity_poly.pdbx_strand_id
1 'polypeptide(L)'
;MVDFTTATWIFEPQKSQISKSRVDITTEPETDFWQRSYYGFRNDNAPALLLESAENFTFTTKVSFKYQSQFDQCGLIIYLDSDNWFKASIEYENQSFSRLGSVVTNLATPTGQPLIFRFPMRFGTD
;
A
#
# COMPACT_ATOMS: atom_id res chain seq x y z
N MET A 1 21.33 -4.62 3.69
CA MET A 1 20.23 -3.86 4.33
C MET A 1 19.78 -2.85 3.29
N VAL A 2 18.48 -2.73 3.04
CA VAL A 2 17.93 -1.79 2.06
C VAL A 2 18.24 -0.34 2.47
N ASP A 3 18.62 0.51 1.53
CA ASP A 3 18.83 1.96 1.75
C ASP A 3 17.62 2.72 1.19
N PHE A 4 16.75 3.23 2.07
CA PHE A 4 15.55 3.95 1.62
C PHE A 4 15.84 5.34 1.04
N THR A 5 17.05 5.89 1.19
CA THR A 5 17.35 7.22 0.60
C THR A 5 17.53 7.18 -0.92
N THR A 6 17.67 5.98 -1.50
CA THR A 6 17.72 5.78 -2.96
C THR A 6 16.36 5.47 -3.56
N ALA A 7 15.30 5.44 -2.75
CA ALA A 7 13.95 5.13 -3.18
C ALA A 7 13.27 6.36 -3.81
N THR A 8 12.25 6.11 -4.64
CA THR A 8 11.50 7.14 -5.35
C THR A 8 10.06 7.18 -4.86
N TRP A 9 9.54 8.38 -4.61
CA TRP A 9 8.13 8.55 -4.27
C TRP A 9 7.23 8.38 -5.50
N ILE A 10 6.17 7.61 -5.33
CA ILE A 10 4.94 7.77 -6.09
C ILE A 10 3.93 8.41 -5.15
N PHE A 11 3.43 9.59 -5.53
CA PHE A 11 2.57 10.43 -4.68
C PHE A 11 3.26 10.88 -3.38
N GLU A 12 4.33 11.68 -3.51
CA GLU A 12 5.06 12.23 -2.35
C GLU A 12 4.11 12.98 -1.40
N PRO A 13 4.09 12.65 -0.10
CA PRO A 13 3.26 13.35 0.87
C PRO A 13 3.84 14.72 1.19
N GLN A 14 3.02 15.62 1.71
CA GLN A 14 3.49 16.92 2.21
C GLN A 14 4.48 16.79 3.38
N LYS A 15 4.39 15.68 4.12
CA LYS A 15 5.26 15.43 5.28
C LYS A 15 5.76 13.99 5.31
N SER A 16 7.05 13.85 5.03
CA SER A 16 7.80 12.61 5.20
C SER A 16 9.18 12.83 5.81
N GLN A 17 9.75 11.78 6.38
CA GLN A 17 11.18 11.72 6.71
C GLN A 17 11.74 10.40 6.21
N ILE A 18 12.88 10.47 5.52
CA ILE A 18 13.58 9.30 5.00
C ILE A 18 14.96 9.25 5.65
N SER A 19 15.32 8.06 6.10
CA SER A 19 16.68 7.68 6.50
C SER A 19 17.05 6.39 5.81
N LYS A 20 18.30 5.95 5.92
CA LYS A 20 18.73 4.69 5.28
C LYS A 20 17.90 3.48 5.69
N SER A 21 17.40 3.43 6.92
CA SER A 21 16.74 2.24 7.49
C SER A 21 15.26 2.45 7.87
N ARG A 22 14.70 3.65 7.66
CA ARG A 22 13.33 3.97 8.07
C ARG A 22 12.75 5.06 7.18
N VAL A 23 11.48 4.92 6.87
CA VAL A 23 10.62 5.97 6.31
C VAL A 23 9.49 6.27 7.29
N ASP A 24 9.22 7.56 7.50
CA ASP A 24 8.06 8.06 8.21
C ASP A 24 7.18 8.83 7.23
N ILE A 25 5.89 8.50 7.20
CA ILE A 25 4.89 9.05 6.29
C ILE A 25 3.75 9.63 7.12
N THR A 26 3.35 10.87 6.84
CA THR A 26 2.08 11.41 7.30
C THR A 26 1.16 11.53 6.11
N THR A 27 0.07 10.77 6.10
CA THR A 27 -0.90 10.75 4.99
C THR A 27 -1.80 11.98 5.03
N GLU A 28 -2.14 12.48 3.86
CA GLU A 28 -3.24 13.41 3.65
C GLU A 28 -4.59 12.65 3.70
N PRO A 29 -5.69 13.34 4.04
CA PRO A 29 -7.04 12.78 3.89
C PRO A 29 -7.31 12.35 2.44
N GLU A 30 -8.26 11.42 2.26
CA GLU A 30 -8.79 11.01 0.95
C GLU A 30 -7.73 10.42 0.00
N THR A 31 -6.72 9.77 0.58
CA THR A 31 -5.70 9.01 -0.13
C THR A 31 -6.01 7.52 -0.11
N ASP A 32 -5.96 6.84 -1.25
CA ASP A 32 -6.15 5.39 -1.35
C ASP A 32 -5.54 4.80 -2.64
N PHE A 33 -5.33 3.48 -2.62
CA PHE A 33 -5.10 2.65 -3.80
C PHE A 33 -6.31 1.72 -3.98
N TRP A 34 -7.20 2.06 -4.90
CA TRP A 34 -8.35 1.24 -5.28
C TRP A 34 -8.75 1.48 -6.73
N GLN A 35 -8.98 0.39 -7.45
CA GLN A 35 -9.35 0.46 -8.86
C GLN A 35 -10.72 -0.18 -9.05
N ARG A 36 -11.78 0.63 -9.09
CA ARG A 36 -13.15 0.42 -9.61
C ARG A 36 -14.00 -0.75 -9.10
N SER A 37 -13.40 -1.80 -8.55
CA SER A 37 -14.09 -3.03 -8.20
C SER A 37 -15.18 -2.75 -7.17
N TYR A 38 -16.38 -3.28 -7.44
CA TYR A 38 -17.60 -3.14 -6.64
C TYR A 38 -18.15 -1.70 -6.49
N TYR A 39 -17.29 -0.71 -6.22
CA TYR A 39 -17.68 0.66 -5.89
C TYR A 39 -17.61 1.65 -7.07
N GLY A 40 -17.01 1.28 -8.20
CA GLY A 40 -16.94 2.10 -9.41
C GLY A 40 -15.97 3.28 -9.40
N PHE A 41 -15.46 3.70 -8.23
CA PHE A 41 -14.47 4.77 -8.12
C PHE A 41 -13.02 4.27 -8.28
N ARG A 42 -12.12 5.18 -8.65
CA ARG A 42 -10.67 4.94 -8.75
C ARG A 42 -9.93 5.94 -7.86
N ASN A 43 -9.13 5.43 -6.95
CA ASN A 43 -8.15 6.18 -6.19
C ASN A 43 -6.77 5.57 -6.45
N ASP A 44 -5.83 6.41 -6.82
CA ASP A 44 -4.47 6.03 -7.16
C ASP A 44 -3.59 7.24 -6.82
N ASN A 45 -3.58 7.57 -5.54
CA ASN A 45 -3.01 8.81 -5.00
C ASN A 45 -2.39 8.65 -3.61
N ALA A 46 -2.35 7.42 -3.07
CA ALA A 46 -1.80 7.20 -1.74
C ALA A 46 -0.27 7.24 -1.74
N PRO A 47 0.37 7.82 -0.71
CA PRO A 47 1.81 7.89 -0.63
C PRO A 47 2.47 6.52 -0.62
N ALA A 48 3.44 6.31 -1.52
CA ALA A 48 4.29 5.13 -1.49
C ALA A 48 5.73 5.46 -1.91
N LEU A 49 6.68 4.86 -1.18
CA LEU A 49 8.11 4.97 -1.43
C LEU A 49 8.59 3.66 -2.07
N LEU A 50 9.11 3.73 -3.29
CA LEU A 50 9.44 2.57 -4.10
C LEU A 50 10.94 2.39 -4.29
N LEU A 51 11.38 1.14 -4.25
CA LEU A 51 12.70 0.71 -4.68
C LEU A 51 12.55 -0.12 -5.94
N GLU A 52 13.30 0.24 -6.97
CA GLU A 52 13.29 -0.51 -8.22
C GLU A 52 14.13 -1.79 -8.11
N SER A 53 13.63 -2.87 -8.69
CA SER A 53 14.36 -4.13 -8.85
C SER A 53 14.00 -4.77 -10.19
N ALA A 54 15.00 -5.22 -10.93
CA ALA A 54 14.82 -6.06 -12.12
C ALA A 54 14.88 -7.57 -11.80
N GLU A 55 15.23 -7.92 -10.56
CA GLU A 55 15.45 -9.29 -10.10
C GLU A 55 14.34 -9.76 -9.17
N ASN A 56 14.21 -11.08 -9.01
CA ASN A 56 13.36 -11.67 -7.98
C ASN A 56 13.86 -11.28 -6.58
N PHE A 57 12.92 -10.91 -5.70
CA PHE A 57 13.26 -10.45 -4.36
C PHE A 57 12.30 -11.02 -3.31
N THR A 58 12.79 -11.02 -2.07
CA THR A 58 11.97 -11.18 -0.86
C THR A 58 12.09 -9.90 -0.06
N PHE A 59 10.95 -9.33 0.35
CA PHE A 59 10.93 -8.12 1.15
C PHE A 59 10.11 -8.30 2.41
N THR A 60 10.69 -7.91 3.54
CA THR A 60 10.04 -7.93 4.85
C THR A 60 10.26 -6.57 5.50
N THR A 61 9.21 -6.05 6.13
CA THR A 61 9.29 -4.78 6.85
C THR A 61 8.54 -4.87 8.17
N LYS A 62 8.84 -3.94 9.07
CA LYS A 62 8.05 -3.68 10.26
C LYS A 62 7.29 -2.38 10.05
N VAL A 63 5.97 -2.46 10.14
CA VAL A 63 5.11 -1.27 10.13
C VAL A 63 4.72 -0.89 11.56
N SER A 64 4.66 0.42 11.81
CA SER A 64 4.18 0.99 13.06
C SER A 64 3.47 2.30 12.73
N PHE A 65 2.21 2.43 13.13
CA PHE A 65 1.37 3.54 12.73
C PHE A 65 0.26 3.78 13.75
N LYS A 66 -0.35 4.97 13.71
CA LYS A 66 -1.44 5.37 14.60
C LYS A 66 -2.70 5.56 13.79
N TYR A 67 -3.73 4.79 14.12
CA TYR A 67 -5.06 4.98 13.56
C TYR A 67 -5.65 6.32 14.01
N GLN A 68 -6.28 7.02 13.07
CA GLN A 68 -7.08 8.21 13.28
C GLN A 68 -8.51 8.02 12.78
N SER A 69 -8.71 7.24 11.71
CA SER A 69 -10.01 7.08 11.06
C SER A 69 -10.20 5.69 10.46
N GLN A 70 -11.47 5.33 10.23
CA GLN A 70 -11.84 4.11 9.52
C GLN A 70 -11.17 4.07 8.15
N PHE A 71 -10.69 2.89 7.76
CA PHE A 71 -9.95 2.63 6.52
C PHE A 71 -8.52 3.16 6.47
N ASP A 72 -7.98 3.67 7.58
CA ASP A 72 -6.55 3.93 7.69
C ASP A 72 -5.75 2.66 7.40
N GLN A 73 -4.79 2.77 6.49
CA GLN A 73 -4.01 1.65 5.98
C GLN A 73 -2.51 1.90 6.11
N CYS A 74 -1.75 0.86 6.45
CA CYS A 74 -0.30 0.88 6.40
C CYS A 74 0.24 -0.50 6.03
N GLY A 75 1.21 -0.55 5.12
CA GLY A 75 1.68 -1.82 4.57
C GLY A 75 2.72 -1.69 3.47
N LEU A 76 2.74 -2.69 2.61
CA LEU A 76 3.63 -2.83 1.46
C LEU A 76 2.86 -2.68 0.16
N ILE A 77 3.54 -2.18 -0.86
CA ILE A 77 3.05 -2.15 -2.24
C ILE A 77 4.13 -2.65 -3.20
N ILE A 78 3.70 -3.39 -4.22
CA ILE A 78 4.47 -3.66 -5.44
C ILE A 78 3.71 -2.94 -6.55
N TYR A 79 4.38 -2.03 -7.24
CA TYR A 79 3.76 -1.12 -8.18
C TYR A 79 4.49 -1.17 -9.52
N LEU A 80 3.75 -1.46 -10.59
CA LEU A 80 4.26 -1.38 -11.96
C LEU A 80 3.72 -0.12 -12.63
N ASP A 81 2.41 0.04 -12.58
CA ASP A 81 1.68 1.20 -13.09
C ASP A 81 0.30 1.29 -12.42
N SER A 82 -0.48 2.30 -12.78
CA SER A 82 -1.77 2.57 -12.13
C SER A 82 -2.78 1.44 -12.24
N ASP A 83 -2.67 0.62 -13.29
CA ASP A 83 -3.60 -0.46 -13.59
C ASP A 83 -3.05 -1.84 -13.18
N ASN A 84 -1.81 -1.89 -12.67
CA ASN A 84 -1.10 -3.10 -12.27
C ASN A 84 -0.28 -2.87 -10.98
N TRP A 85 -0.86 -3.22 -9.85
CA TRP A 85 -0.21 -3.12 -8.55
C TRP A 85 -0.78 -4.11 -7.54
N PHE A 86 -0.01 -4.39 -6.50
CA PHE A 86 -0.39 -5.23 -5.38
C PHE A 86 -0.12 -4.47 -4.08
N LYS A 87 -1.07 -4.45 -3.15
CA LYS A 87 -0.84 -3.99 -1.77
C LYS A 87 -1.15 -5.06 -0.76
N ALA A 88 -0.41 -5.04 0.34
CA ALA A 88 -0.60 -5.88 1.50
C ALA A 88 -0.51 -4.99 2.75
N SER A 89 -1.62 -4.83 3.47
CA SER A 89 -1.71 -3.85 4.55
C SER A 89 -2.59 -4.32 5.70
N ILE A 90 -2.37 -3.67 6.83
CA ILE A 90 -3.35 -3.64 7.91
C ILE A 90 -4.30 -2.47 7.61
N GLU A 91 -5.61 -2.70 7.73
CA GLU A 91 -6.68 -1.73 7.49
C GLU A 91 -7.52 -1.59 8.77
N TYR A 92 -7.69 -0.36 9.23
CA TYR A 92 -8.46 -0.07 10.44
C TYR A 92 -9.96 -0.25 10.21
N GLU A 93 -10.60 -1.10 11.01
CA GLU A 93 -12.05 -1.24 10.96
C GLU A 93 -12.72 -0.40 12.05
N ASN A 94 -12.31 -0.61 13.31
CA ASN A 94 -12.88 0.00 14.50
C ASN A 94 -11.96 -0.21 15.72
N GLN A 95 -12.39 0.26 16.89
CA GLN A 95 -11.60 0.20 18.13
C GLN A 95 -11.28 -1.23 18.61
N SER A 96 -12.06 -2.23 18.20
CA SER A 96 -11.89 -3.62 18.63
C SER A 96 -10.94 -4.41 17.73
N PHE A 97 -10.85 -4.10 16.44
CA PHE A 97 -9.99 -4.84 15.52
C PHE A 97 -9.58 -4.08 14.27
N SER A 98 -8.55 -4.60 13.63
CA SER A 98 -8.09 -4.22 12.29
C SER A 98 -8.01 -5.46 11.42
N ARG A 99 -8.16 -5.29 10.11
CA ARG A 99 -8.08 -6.39 9.15
C ARG A 99 -6.68 -6.43 8.57
N LEU A 100 -6.17 -7.64 8.39
CA LEU A 100 -4.97 -7.86 7.61
C LEU A 100 -5.40 -8.44 6.25
N GLY A 101 -5.07 -7.75 5.17
CA GLY A 101 -5.50 -8.15 3.85
C GLY A 101 -4.58 -7.69 2.73
N SER A 102 -4.76 -8.28 1.56
CA SER A 102 -4.11 -7.84 0.33
C SER A 102 -5.13 -7.39 -0.71
N VAL A 103 -4.67 -6.62 -1.69
CA VAL A 103 -5.41 -6.30 -2.91
C VAL A 103 -4.45 -6.48 -4.07
N VAL A 104 -4.83 -7.30 -5.04
CA VAL A 104 -4.16 -7.39 -6.34
C VAL A 104 -5.00 -6.65 -7.35
N THR A 105 -4.40 -5.72 -8.08
CA THR A 105 -4.99 -5.06 -9.24
C THR A 105 -4.19 -5.49 -10.46
N ASN A 106 -4.86 -6.13 -11.42
CA ASN A 106 -4.25 -6.60 -12.66
C ASN A 106 -5.17 -6.27 -13.83
N LEU A 107 -4.63 -5.63 -14.87
CA LEU A 107 -5.37 -5.21 -16.06
C LEU A 107 -6.65 -4.41 -15.72
N ALA A 108 -6.52 -3.34 -14.93
CA ALA A 108 -7.64 -2.44 -14.66
C ALA A 108 -8.06 -1.66 -15.92
N THR A 109 -8.78 -2.33 -16.82
CA THR A 109 -9.27 -1.75 -18.07
C THR A 109 -10.44 -0.80 -17.81
N PRO A 110 -10.67 0.22 -18.67
CA PRO A 110 -11.82 1.12 -18.54
C PRO A 110 -13.18 0.40 -18.64
N THR A 111 -13.22 -0.77 -19.29
CA THR A 111 -14.45 -1.51 -19.64
C THR A 111 -14.65 -2.80 -18.84
N GLY A 112 -13.64 -3.26 -18.10
CA GLY A 112 -13.69 -4.48 -17.30
C GLY A 112 -13.58 -4.16 -15.81
N GLN A 113 -14.28 -4.92 -14.97
CA GLN A 113 -14.00 -4.88 -13.54
C GLN A 113 -12.59 -5.44 -13.31
N PRO A 114 -11.62 -4.66 -12.81
CA PRO A 114 -10.36 -5.24 -12.36
C PRO A 114 -10.66 -6.35 -11.34
N LEU A 115 -9.89 -7.43 -11.41
CA LEU A 115 -10.01 -8.51 -10.44
C LEU A 115 -9.28 -8.11 -9.15
N ILE A 116 -9.96 -7.38 -8.27
CA ILE A 116 -9.49 -7.13 -6.92
C ILE A 116 -9.81 -8.36 -6.05
N PHE A 117 -8.76 -9.09 -5.69
CA PHE A 117 -8.86 -10.13 -4.67
C PHE A 117 -8.43 -9.59 -3.31
N ARG A 118 -9.34 -9.67 -2.33
CA ARG A 118 -9.00 -9.52 -0.93
C ARG A 118 -8.76 -10.89 -0.31
N PHE A 119 -7.50 -11.20 -0.03
CA PHE A 119 -7.15 -12.40 0.72
C PHE A 119 -6.81 -12.02 2.16
N PRO A 120 -7.38 -12.69 3.18
CA PRO A 120 -6.89 -12.56 4.54
C PRO A 120 -5.46 -13.12 4.59
N MET A 121 -4.49 -12.31 4.97
CA MET A 121 -3.13 -12.81 5.17
C MET A 121 -3.00 -13.43 6.56
N ARG A 122 -2.19 -14.48 6.68
CA ARG A 122 -1.72 -15.02 7.96
C ARG A 122 -0.22 -14.84 8.00
N PHE A 123 0.29 -13.96 8.87
CA PHE A 123 1.72 -13.93 9.17
C PHE A 123 2.03 -14.97 10.23
N GLY A 124 3.05 -15.79 9.99
CA GLY A 124 3.63 -16.63 11.02
C GLY A 124 4.22 -15.74 12.11
N THR A 125 3.97 -16.07 13.37
CA THR A 125 4.73 -15.51 14.48
C THR A 125 6.04 -16.27 14.55
N ASP A 126 7.14 -15.62 14.16
CA ASP A 126 8.48 -16.08 14.55
C ASP A 126 8.68 -15.90 16.07
#